data_AF-A0A258TSL3-F1
#
_entry.id   AF-A0A258TSL3-F1
#
_cell.length_a   1.000
_cell.length_b   1.000
_cell.length_c   1.000
_cell.angle_alpha   90.00
_cell.angle_beta   90.00
_cell.angle_gamma   90.00
#
_symmetry.space_group_name_H-M   'P 1'
#
loop_
_entity.id
_entity.type
_entity.pdbx_description
1 polymer ?
#
loop_
_entity_poly.entity_id
_entity_poly.type
_entity_poly.pdbx_seq_one_letter_code
_entity_poly.pdbx_strand_id
1 'polypeptide(L)' 'MSDAISDFMVHMNESLSAEEIKKLEDGVREHICVISADVPKHTPHLMMVVYDCECTHATNILGHVRSTGIHATML' A
#
# COMPACT_ATOMS: atom_id res chain seq x y z
N MET A 1 -22.08 -2.31 -1.20
CA MET A 1 -20.84 -3.08 -1.42
C MET A 1 -20.42 -2.73 -2.82
N SER A 2 -19.25 -2.11 -2.99
CA SER A 2 -18.74 -1.77 -4.32
C SER A 2 -18.27 -3.07 -4.98
N ASP A 3 -18.76 -3.38 -6.19
CA ASP A 3 -18.36 -4.56 -6.95
C ASP A 3 -17.01 -4.35 -7.68
N ALA A 4 -16.43 -3.15 -7.53
CA ALA A 4 -15.21 -2.72 -8.20
C ALA A 4 -14.00 -2.82 -7.25
N ILE A 5 -13.69 -4.03 -6.78
CA ILE A 5 -12.49 -4.30 -5.99
C ILE A 5 -11.31 -4.51 -6.92
N SER A 6 -10.21 -3.82 -6.67
CA SER A 6 -8.95 -3.99 -7.38
C SER A 6 -7.80 -4.18 -6.40
N ASP A 7 -6.75 -4.85 -6.83
CA ASP A 7 -5.49 -4.97 -6.11
C ASP A 7 -4.31 -4.42 -6.92
N PHE A 8 -3.25 -4.06 -6.21
CA PHE A 8 -1.96 -3.72 -6.80
C PHE A 8 -0.82 -4.04 -5.82
N MET A 9 0.38 -4.20 -6.39
CA MET A 9 1.60 -4.42 -5.62
C MET A 9 2.42 -3.15 -5.54
N VAL A 10 2.87 -2.84 -4.33
CA VAL A 10 3.77 -1.74 -4.04
C VAL A 10 5.14 -2.31 -3.73
N HIS A 11 6.11 -1.98 -4.58
CA HIS A 11 7.52 -2.20 -4.29
C HIS A 11 8.05 -1.06 -3.42
N MET A 12 8.53 -1.40 -2.24
CA MET A 12 9.11 -0.50 -1.25
C MET A 12 10.63 -0.67 -1.22
N ASN A 13 11.35 0.32 -0.68
CA ASN A 13 12.80 0.22 -0.57
C ASN A 13 13.21 -0.92 0.38
N GLU A 14 14.14 -1.78 -0.04
CA GLU A 14 14.66 -2.91 0.75
C GLU A 14 15.39 -2.47 2.04
N SER A 15 15.81 -1.21 2.12
CA SER A 15 16.49 -0.67 3.30
C SER A 15 15.55 -0.30 4.46
N LEU A 16 14.23 -0.42 4.28
CA LEU A 16 13.27 -0.10 5.34
C LEU A 16 13.34 -1.11 6.48
N SER A 17 13.35 -0.61 7.71
CA SER A 17 13.23 -1.43 8.91
C SER A 17 11.81 -2.01 9.04
N ALA A 18 11.68 -3.10 9.82
CA ALA A 18 10.37 -3.70 10.09
C ALA A 18 9.37 -2.71 10.74
N GLU A 19 9.86 -1.75 11.53
CA GLU A 19 9.01 -0.70 12.11
C GLU A 19 8.50 0.28 11.05
N GLU A 20 9.34 0.68 10.10
CA GLU A 20 8.95 1.57 8.99
C GLU A 20 7.96 0.88 8.06
N ILE A 21 8.19 -0.39 7.75
CA ILE A 21 7.27 -1.22 6.95
C ILE A 21 5.90 -1.30 7.64
N LYS A 22 5.88 -1.57 8.95
CA LYS A 22 4.62 -1.66 9.70
C LYS A 22 3.88 -0.32 9.76
N LYS A 23 4.60 0.79 10.02
CA LYS A 23 4.01 2.13 9.98
C LYS A 23 3.41 2.45 8.61
N LEU A 24 4.06 1.99 7.55
CA LEU A 24 3.57 2.17 6.20
C LEU A 24 2.31 1.32 5.93
N GLU A 25 2.32 0.05 6.31
CA GLU A 25 1.15 -0.82 6.21
C GLU A 25 -0.06 -0.21 6.95
N ASP A 26 0.16 0.22 8.19
CA ASP A 26 -0.86 0.87 9.02
C ASP A 26 -1.38 2.15 8.35
N GLY A 27 -0.50 3.01 7.84
CA GLY A 27 -0.88 4.24 7.15
C GLY A 27 -1.64 4.03 5.83
N VAL A 28 -1.38 2.93 5.11
CA VAL A 28 -2.17 2.57 3.92
C VAL A 28 -3.52 1.99 4.31
N ARG A 29 -3.57 1.15 5.35
CA ARG A 29 -4.81 0.55 5.88
C ARG A 29 -5.77 1.62 6.42
N GLU A 30 -5.27 2.74 6.92
CA GLU A 30 -6.10 3.86 7.39
C GLU A 30 -6.78 4.66 6.26
N HIS A 31 -6.37 4.47 5.00
CA HIS A 31 -6.99 5.18 3.88
C HIS A 31 -8.42 4.65 3.63
N ILE A 32 -9.41 5.55 3.60
CA ILE A 32 -10.84 5.21 3.61
C ILE A 32 -11.31 4.26 2.49
N CYS A 33 -10.65 4.32 1.32
CA CYS A 33 -10.95 3.48 0.16
C CYS A 33 -10.13 2.16 0.12
N VAL A 34 -9.23 1.93 1.07
CA VAL A 34 -8.42 0.70 1.16
C VAL A 34 -9.20 -0.33 1.95
N ILE A 35 -9.31 -1.53 1.38
CA ILE A 35 -9.99 -2.67 1.99
C ILE A 35 -8.97 -3.49 2.79
N SER A 36 -7.79 -3.71 2.22
CA SER A 36 -6.68 -4.35 2.92
C SER A 36 -5.32 -3.86 2.42
N ALA A 37 -4.34 -3.88 3.31
CA ALA A 37 -2.93 -3.77 2.99
C ALA A 37 -2.19 -4.83 3.83
N ASP A 38 -1.26 -5.56 3.22
CA ASP A 38 -0.45 -6.57 3.91
C ASP A 38 0.94 -6.69 3.26
N VAL A 39 1.93 -7.00 4.09
CA VAL A 39 3.33 -7.19 3.67
C VAL A 39 3.71 -8.66 3.86
N PRO A 40 3.94 -9.42 2.78
CA PRO A 40 4.29 -10.83 2.90
C PRO A 40 5.63 -11.01 3.62
N LYS A 41 5.67 -11.87 4.64
CA LYS A 41 6.89 -12.16 5.43
C LYS A 41 8.07 -12.67 4.59
N HIS A 42 7.79 -13.31 3.47
CA HIS A 42 8.81 -13.85 2.57
C HIS A 42 9.40 -12.78 1.63
N THR A 43 8.71 -11.65 1.43
CA THR A 43 9.10 -10.55 0.55
C THR A 43 8.75 -9.20 1.20
N PRO A 44 9.50 -8.77 2.23
CA PRO A 44 9.15 -7.60 3.05
C PRO A 44 9.26 -6.26 2.30
N HIS A 45 9.84 -6.25 1.10
CA HIS A 45 9.89 -5.11 0.20
C HIS A 45 8.67 -5.00 -0.72
N LEU A 46 7.71 -5.94 -0.63
CA LEU A 46 6.46 -5.91 -1.38
C LEU A 46 5.29 -5.74 -0.42
N MET A 47 4.35 -4.87 -0.77
CA MET A 47 3.08 -4.73 -0.07
C MET A 47 1.96 -4.96 -1.07
N MET A 48 1.02 -5.84 -0.73
CA MET A 48 -0.21 -6.03 -1.49
C MET A 48 -1.27 -5.10 -0.92
N VAL A 49 -1.92 -4.32 -1.78
CA VAL A 49 -2.99 -3.41 -1.40
C VAL A 49 -4.23 -3.74 -2.21
N VAL A 50 -5.33 -3.99 -1.50
CA VAL A 50 -6.67 -4.20 -2.06
C VAL A 50 -7.52 -2.98 -1.73
N TYR A 51 -8.17 -2.41 -2.72
CA TYR A 51 -8.90 -1.16 -2.60
C TYR A 51 -10.16 -1.16 -3.47
N ASP A 52 -11.07 -0.24 -3.15
CA ASP A 52 -12.25 0.05 -3.96
C ASP A 52 -11.88 1.03 -5.07
N CYS A 53 -11.90 0.56 -6.33
CA CYS A 53 -11.47 1.36 -7.48
C CYS A 53 -12.53 2.34 -8.00
N GLU A 54 -13.74 2.30 -7.46
CA GLU A 54 -14.72 3.38 -7.61
C GLU A 54 -14.47 4.52 -6.62
N CYS A 55 -13.80 4.25 -5.49
CA CYS A 55 -13.53 5.23 -4.43
C CYS A 55 -12.19 5.96 -4.62
N THR A 56 -11.14 5.26 -5.05
CA THR A 56 -9.82 5.86 -5.32
C THR A 56 -9.09 5.10 -6.44
N HIS A 57 -7.91 5.60 -6.81
CA HIS A 57 -7.00 4.90 -7.73
C HIS A 57 -5.70 4.55 -7.03
N ALA A 58 -5.06 3.45 -7.47
CA ALA A 58 -3.79 2.99 -6.95
C ALA A 58 -2.69 4.09 -6.96
N THR A 59 -2.71 5.00 -7.93
CA THR A 59 -1.77 6.13 -8.02
C THR A 59 -1.94 7.15 -6.88
N ASN A 60 -3.17 7.37 -6.42
CA ASN A 60 -3.46 8.25 -5.29
C ASN A 60 -2.98 7.63 -3.98
N ILE A 61 -3.26 6.33 -3.79
CA ILE A 61 -2.77 5.57 -2.63
C ILE A 61 -1.23 5.57 -2.62
N LEU A 62 -0.59 5.31 -3.77
CA LEU A 62 0.87 5.37 -3.89
C LEU A 62 1.44 6.78 -3.62
N GLY A 63 0.72 7.83 -4.03
CA GLY A 63 1.08 9.21 -3.71
C GLY A 63 1.08 9.47 -2.20
N HIS A 64 0.08 8.96 -1.48
CA HIS A 64 0.02 9.04 -0.02
C HIS A 64 1.21 8.32 0.61
N VAL A 65 1.52 7.10 0.16
CA VAL A 65 2.72 6.36 0.60
C VAL A 65 3.99 7.20 0.40
N ARG A 66 4.18 7.76 -0.80
CA ARG A 66 5.38 8.57 -1.10
C ARG A 66 5.47 9.84 -0.25
N SER A 67 4.35 10.43 0.13
CA SER A 67 4.33 11.63 0.98
C SER A 67 4.89 11.39 2.38
N THR A 68 4.94 10.13 2.84
CA THR A 68 5.56 9.75 4.12
C THR A 68 7.10 9.73 4.06
N GLY A 69 7.71 10.07 2.92
CA GLY A 69 9.16 10.09 2.71
C GLY A 69 9.73 8.77 2.20
N ILE A 70 8.88 7.77 1.97
CA ILE A 70 9.28 6.44 1.49
C ILE A 70 9.29 6.39 -0.03
N HIS A 71 10.37 5.87 -0.60
CA HIS A 71 10.39 5.50 -2.02
C HIS A 71 9.57 4.23 -2.23
N ALA A 72 8.44 4.38 -2.93
CA ALA A 72 7.56 3.30 -3.31
C ALA A 72 7.21 3.38 -4.79
N THR A 73 7.08 2.22 -5.45
CA THR A 73 6.74 2.11 -6.87
C THR A 73 5.65 1.06 -7.06
N MET A 74 4.71 1.33 -7.97
CA MET A 74 3.69 0.37 -8.36
C MET A 74 4.26 -0.61 -9.39
N LEU A 75 3.95 -1.90 -9.21
CA LEU A 75 4.24 -2.96 -10.16
C LEU A 75 3.01 -3.32 -10.99
#